data_AF-A0A838U0R1-F1
#
_entry.id   AF-A0A838U0R1-F1
#
_cell.length_a   1.000
_cell.length_b   1.000
_cell.length_c   1.000
_cell.angle_alpha   90.00
_cell.angle_beta   90.00
_cell.angle_gamma   90.00
#
_symmetry.space_group_name_H-M   'P 1'
#
loop_
_entity.id
_entity.type
_entity.pdbx_description
1 polymer ?
#
loop_
_entity_poly.entity_id
_entity_poly.type
_entity_poly.pdbx_seq_one_letter_code
_entity_poly.pdbx_strand_id
1 'polypeptide(L)' 'MRELKLFIASSLDGYIATEDEDIGWLFSDGDYGYKKFYDSIDTVVMGRDL' A
#
# COMPACT_ATOMS: atom_id res chain seq x y z
N MET A 1 0.69 6.15 23.13
CA MET A 1 -0.32 6.62 22.15
C MET A 1 -0.16 5.75 20.92
N ARG A 2 -1.25 5.25 20.32
CA ARG A 2 -1.15 4.48 19.06
C ARG A 2 -0.97 5.44 17.89
N GLU A 3 -0.12 5.07 16.94
CA GLU A 3 0.10 5.83 15.71
C GLU A 3 -0.70 5.22 14.55
N LEU A 4 -1.23 6.08 13.68
CA LEU A 4 -1.81 5.66 12.40
C LEU A 4 -0.72 5.75 11.33
N LYS A 5 -0.46 4.64 10.64
CA LYS A 5 0.53 4.57 9.57
C LYS A 5 -0.16 4.21 8.25
N LEU A 6 0.13 4.96 7.20
CA LEU A 6 -0.23 4.62 5.82
C LEU A 6 0.99 4.05 5.12
N PHE A 7 0.84 2.89 4.51
CA PHE A 7 1.88 2.25 3.70
C PHE A 7 1.25 1.78 2.39
N ILE A 8 1.56 2.49 1.31
CA ILE A 8 0.93 2.30 0.00
C ILE A 8 1.92 2.64 -1.11
N ALA A 9 1.76 2.02 -2.28
CA ALA A 9 2.46 2.41 -3.49
C ALA A 9 1.63 3.43 -4.27
N SER A 10 2.31 4.34 -4.97
CA SER A 10 1.68 5.25 -5.91
C SER A 10 2.56 5.42 -7.15
N SER A 11 1.96 5.83 -8.25
CA SER A 11 2.68 6.38 -9.38
C SER A 11 3.46 7.64 -8.98
N LEU A 12 4.37 8.08 -9.84
CA LEU A 12 5.19 9.27 -9.59
C LEU A 12 4.34 10.55 -9.45
N ASP A 13 3.19 10.59 -10.11
CA ASP A 13 2.20 11.66 -10.08
C ASP A 13 1.07 11.45 -9.05
N GLY A 14 1.16 10.39 -8.22
CA GLY A 14 0.34 10.25 -7.00
C GLY A 14 -0.95 9.45 -7.13
N TYR A 15 -1.14 8.68 -8.19
CA TYR A 15 -2.29 7.78 -8.38
C TYR A 15 -1.98 6.36 -7.89
N ILE A 16 -3.01 5.61 -7.48
CA ILE A 16 -2.87 4.25 -6.92
C ILE A 16 -3.37 3.19 -7.91
N ALA A 17 -4.51 3.44 -8.55
CA ALA A 17 -5.06 2.59 -9.60
C ALA A 17 -5.31 3.44 -10.85
N THR A 18 -5.35 2.77 -12.00
CA THR A 18 -5.78 3.39 -13.26
C THR A 18 -7.29 3.66 -13.25
N GLU A 19 -7.79 4.39 -14.25
CA GLU A 19 -9.23 4.63 -14.41
C GLU A 19 -10.05 3.35 -14.61
N ASP A 20 -9.41 2.28 -15.12
CA ASP A 20 -10.00 0.95 -15.31
C ASP A 20 -9.81 0.02 -14.09
N GLU A 21 -9.50 0.59 -12.91
CA GLU A 21 -9.26 -0.12 -11.64
C GLU A 21 -8.05 -1.08 -11.65
N ASP A 22 -7.17 -0.97 -12.66
CA ASP A 22 -5.99 -1.82 -12.79
C ASP A 22 -4.77 -1.26 -12.01
N ILE A 23 -3.93 -2.18 -11.54
CA ILE A 23 -2.64 -1.93 -10.88
C ILE A 23 -1.46 -2.57 -11.63
N GLY A 24 -1.62 -2.98 -12.89
CA GLY A 24 -0.56 -3.63 -13.68
C GLY A 24 0.72 -2.81 -13.88
N TRP A 25 0.66 -1.49 -13.64
CA TRP A 25 1.82 -0.61 -13.59
C TRP A 25 2.73 -0.86 -12.37
N LEU A 26 2.17 -1.41 -11.29
CA LEU A 26 2.88 -1.69 -10.05
C LEU A 26 3.68 -2.99 -10.18
N PHE A 27 5.00 -2.86 -10.25
CA PHE A 27 5.92 -3.99 -10.25
C PHE A 27 6.45 -4.28 -8.83
N SER A 28 6.82 -5.53 -8.59
CA SER A 28 7.36 -5.98 -7.29
C SER A 28 8.71 -6.68 -7.48
N ASP A 29 9.74 -5.91 -7.78
CA ASP A 29 11.08 -6.42 -8.14
C ASP A 29 12.09 -6.40 -6.98
N GLY A 30 11.67 -6.00 -5.78
CA GLY A 30 12.57 -5.88 -4.62
C GLY A 30 11.89 -5.90 -3.24
N ASP A 31 12.71 -5.67 -2.20
CA ASP A 31 12.25 -5.54 -0.81
C ASP A 31 11.93 -4.08 -0.48
N TYR A 32 10.64 -3.73 -0.47
CA TYR A 32 10.16 -2.41 -0.07
C TYR A 32 9.92 -2.27 1.44
N GLY A 33 10.40 -3.22 2.24
CA GLY A 33 10.28 -3.17 3.70
C GLY A 33 8.95 -3.68 4.24
N TYR A 34 8.17 -4.44 3.45
CA TYR A 34 6.89 -5.01 3.87
C TYR A 34 6.99 -5.76 5.19
N LYS A 35 7.98 -6.64 5.34
CA LYS A 35 8.17 -7.41 6.58
C LYS A 35 8.38 -6.50 7.79
N LYS A 36 9.29 -5.53 7.66
CA LYS A 36 9.59 -4.56 8.73
C LYS A 36 8.37 -3.71 9.08
N PHE A 37 7.57 -3.35 8.08
CA PHE A 37 6.33 -2.60 8.28
C PHE A 37 5.31 -3.43 9.08
N TYR A 38 5.04 -4.67 8.64
CA TYR A 38 4.11 -5.58 9.32
C TYR A 38 4.56 -5.91 10.74
N ASP A 39 5.87 -6.11 10.99
CA ASP A 39 6.42 -6.30 12.34
C ASP A 39 6.19 -5.08 13.26
N SER A 40 5.89 -3.90 12.70
CA SER A 40 5.71 -2.63 13.43
C SER A 40 4.25 -2.25 13.72
N ILE A 41 3.30 -3.08 13.28
CA ILE A 41 1.86 -2.87 13.46
C ILE A 41 1.20 -4.14 13.99
N ASP A 42 0.03 -4.02 14.61
CA ASP A 42 -0.72 -5.15 15.16
C ASP A 42 -2.18 -5.21 14.64
N THR A 43 -2.59 -4.21 13.86
CA THR A 43 -3.95 -4.04 13.36
C THR A 43 -3.90 -3.46 11.94
N VAL A 44 -4.72 -3.99 11.03
CA VAL A 44 -4.90 -3.46 9.67
C VAL A 44 -6.35 -3.01 9.51
N VAL A 45 -6.54 -1.83 8.90
CA VAL A 45 -7.84 -1.32 8.48
C VAL A 45 -7.75 -1.06 6.98
N MET A 46 -8.70 -1.61 6.22
CA MET A 46 -8.73 -1.52 4.76
C MET A 46 -10.17 -1.22 4.31
N GLY A 47 -10.29 -0.47 3.21
CA GLY A 47 -11.58 -0.28 2.54
C GLY A 47 -12.13 -1.63 2.06
N ARG A 48 -13.46 -1.71 1.93
CA ARG A 48 -14.11 -2.85 1.29
C ARG A 48 -14.40 -2.49 -0.16
N ASP A 49 -13.96 -3.32 -1.08
CA ASP A 49 -14.35 -3.24 -2.49
C ASP A 49 -15.84 -3.59 -2.61
N LEU A 50 -16.58 -2.87 -3.46
CA LEU A 50 -17.99 -3.15 -3.77
C LEU A 50 -18.12 -3.83 -5.14
#